data_AF-A0A519UZR4-F1
#
_entry.id   AF-A0A519UZR4-F1
#
_cell.length_a   1.000
_cell.length_b   1.000
_cell.length_c   1.000
_cell.angle_alpha   90.00
_cell.angle_beta   90.00
_cell.angle_gamma   90.00
#
_symmetry.space_group_name_H-M   'P 1'
#
loop_
_entity.id
_entity.type
_entity.pdbx_description
1 polymer ?
#
loop_
_entity_poly.entity_id
_entity_poly.type
_entity_poly.pdbx_seq_one_letter_code
_entity_poly.pdbx_strand_id
1 'polypeptide(L)'
;MGLLAGAARAQTPLGQPSLDESKVQVWCATARFVYEDAGRPNLKRTLRCDGSLAALAASLRPDSLRIYSVLYQPIEGKGKIYKGLKDNPARVAALVKAIIGKLKSSPARQRDPARLARLQVLDKRLTDYVRTGLPPGNGRDDEAPTADTSASAASGPAEAAENGVSGAAPARLGTAPAEPLLNRIFAPLALILSILSLVLFA
;
A
#
# COMPACT_ATOMS: atom_id res chain seq x y z
N MET A 1 33.91 17.61 35.80
CA MET A 1 33.96 16.16 35.50
C MET A 1 32.57 15.71 35.07
N GLY A 2 32.32 15.60 33.77
CA GLY A 2 31.04 15.12 33.23
C GLY A 2 31.24 13.77 32.57
N LEU A 3 30.65 12.71 33.15
CA LEU A 3 30.59 11.39 32.53
C LEU A 3 29.42 11.37 31.54
N LEU A 4 29.75 11.29 30.25
CA LEU A 4 28.79 11.00 29.18
C LEU A 4 28.33 9.56 29.29
N ALA A 5 27.07 9.36 29.68
CA ALA A 5 26.38 8.07 29.63
C ALA A 5 26.19 7.66 28.16
N GLY A 6 27.05 6.76 27.67
CA GLY A 6 26.92 6.14 26.37
C GLY A 6 25.67 5.27 26.31
N ALA A 7 24.76 5.57 25.39
CA ALA A 7 23.57 4.77 25.12
C ALA A 7 23.99 3.35 24.69
N ALA A 8 23.67 2.36 25.52
CA ALA A 8 23.81 0.96 25.20
C ALA A 8 22.94 0.62 23.97
N ARG A 9 23.56 0.50 22.80
CA ARG A 9 22.91 -0.12 21.65
C ARG A 9 22.78 -1.61 21.95
N ALA A 10 21.55 -2.08 22.11
CA ALA A 10 21.25 -3.50 22.22
C ALA A 10 21.87 -4.23 21.02
N GLN A 11 22.97 -4.95 21.25
CA GLN A 11 23.61 -5.78 20.25
C GLN A 11 22.68 -6.96 19.97
N THR A 12 22.09 -7.00 18.78
CA THR A 12 21.44 -8.22 18.28
C THR A 12 22.49 -9.33 18.24
N PRO A 13 22.11 -10.59 18.55
CA PRO A 13 23.00 -11.73 18.33
C PRO A 13 23.56 -11.69 16.91
N LEU A 14 24.87 -11.88 16.77
CA LEU A 14 25.55 -11.90 15.47
C LEU A 14 24.83 -12.87 14.53
N GLY A 15 24.33 -12.35 13.41
CA GLY A 15 23.59 -13.10 12.40
C GLY A 15 22.07 -12.99 12.46
N GLN A 16 21.48 -12.33 13.47
CA GLN A 16 20.04 -12.03 13.50
C GLN A 16 19.76 -10.58 13.07
N PRO A 17 18.77 -10.35 12.18
CA PRO A 17 18.41 -9.00 11.76
C PRO A 17 17.97 -8.17 12.95
N SER A 18 18.31 -6.88 12.95
CA SER A 18 17.77 -5.94 13.93
C SER A 18 16.25 -5.81 13.79
N LEU A 19 15.56 -5.35 14.83
CA LEU A 19 14.11 -5.16 14.76
C LEU A 19 13.71 -4.24 13.59
N ASP A 20 14.47 -3.16 13.37
CA ASP A 20 14.20 -2.22 12.30
C ASP A 20 14.46 -2.83 10.92
N GLU A 21 15.53 -3.60 10.75
CA GLU A 21 15.77 -4.39 9.54
C GLU A 21 14.61 -5.35 9.27
N SER A 22 14.15 -6.09 10.29
CA SER A 22 13.03 -7.00 10.12
C SER A 22 11.74 -6.30 9.75
N LYS A 23 11.46 -5.14 10.32
CA LYS A 23 10.32 -4.33 9.92
C LYS A 23 10.43 -3.87 8.48
N VAL A 24 11.61 -3.40 8.06
CA VAL A 24 11.86 -2.98 6.67
C VAL A 24 11.62 -4.13 5.70
N GLN A 25 12.13 -5.33 6.00
CA GLN A 25 11.92 -6.52 5.16
C GLN A 25 10.43 -6.89 5.04
N VAL A 26 9.71 -6.93 6.17
CA VAL A 26 8.27 -7.22 6.19
C VAL A 26 7.48 -6.18 5.39
N TRP A 27 7.76 -4.89 5.59
CA TRP A 27 7.07 -3.81 4.88
C TRP A 27 7.42 -3.75 3.40
N CYS A 28 8.67 -4.02 3.03
CA CYS A 28 9.09 -4.08 1.65
C CYS A 28 8.36 -5.21 0.90
N ALA A 29 8.36 -6.43 1.44
CA ALA A 29 7.65 -7.56 0.86
C ALA A 29 6.14 -7.29 0.75
N THR A 30 5.55 -6.67 1.78
CA THR A 30 4.15 -6.26 1.80
C THR A 30 3.83 -5.24 0.71
N ALA A 31 4.64 -4.19 0.57
CA ALA A 31 4.42 -3.15 -0.42
C ALA A 31 4.53 -3.70 -1.85
N ARG A 32 5.56 -4.51 -2.12
CA ARG A 32 5.71 -5.23 -3.39
C ARG A 32 4.49 -6.09 -3.69
N PHE A 33 4.00 -6.86 -2.72
CA PHE A 33 2.79 -7.66 -2.87
C PHE A 33 1.58 -6.79 -3.25
N VAL A 34 1.36 -5.67 -2.56
CA VAL A 34 0.22 -4.79 -2.85
C VAL A 34 0.34 -4.19 -4.26
N TYR A 35 1.54 -3.82 -4.69
CA TYR A 35 1.79 -3.31 -6.04
C TYR A 35 1.50 -4.35 -7.13
N GLU A 36 1.98 -5.58 -6.96
CA GLU A 36 1.66 -6.69 -7.85
C GLU A 36 0.16 -7.00 -7.89
N ASP A 37 -0.45 -7.08 -6.71
CA ASP A 37 -1.86 -7.42 -6.55
C ASP A 37 -2.81 -6.33 -7.08
N ALA A 38 -2.32 -5.11 -7.23
CA ALA A 38 -3.03 -3.98 -7.84
C ALA A 38 -2.65 -3.76 -9.32
N GLY A 39 -1.80 -4.60 -9.92
CA GLY A 39 -1.38 -4.43 -11.32
C GLY A 39 -0.49 -3.20 -11.56
N ARG A 40 0.33 -2.83 -10.57
CA ARG A 40 1.26 -1.67 -10.59
C ARG A 40 2.71 -2.08 -10.28
N PRO A 41 3.27 -3.12 -10.94
CA PRO A 41 4.61 -3.63 -10.61
C PRO A 41 5.73 -2.60 -10.81
N ASN A 42 5.51 -1.61 -11.68
CA ASN A 42 6.44 -0.51 -11.92
C ASN A 42 6.70 0.37 -10.68
N LEU A 43 5.84 0.31 -9.66
CA LEU A 43 6.04 1.01 -8.40
C LEU A 43 7.05 0.30 -7.48
N LYS A 44 7.37 -0.99 -7.71
CA LYS A 44 8.36 -1.71 -6.89
C LYS A 44 9.73 -1.01 -6.87
N ARG A 45 10.13 -0.39 -7.99
CA ARG A 45 11.42 0.32 -8.15
C ARG A 45 11.52 1.61 -7.33
N THR A 46 10.41 2.12 -6.82
CA THR A 46 10.42 3.34 -5.99
C THR A 46 10.64 3.02 -4.51
N LEU A 47 10.52 1.75 -4.12
CA LEU A 47 10.69 1.31 -2.74
C LEU A 47 12.15 1.41 -2.31
N ARG A 48 12.36 1.93 -1.10
CA ARG A 48 13.68 2.00 -0.45
C ARG A 48 13.80 0.87 0.57
N CYS A 49 13.97 -0.37 0.07
CA CYS A 49 14.03 -1.57 0.90
C CYS A 49 15.38 -1.80 1.61
N ASP A 50 16.46 -1.17 1.12
CA ASP A 50 17.80 -1.30 1.71
C ASP A 50 18.11 -0.17 2.70
N GLY A 51 17.11 0.65 3.04
CA GLY A 51 17.25 1.82 3.90
C GLY A 51 16.68 1.61 5.30
N SER A 52 16.61 2.71 6.06
CA SER A 52 15.91 2.72 7.34
C SER A 52 14.40 2.59 7.18
N LEU A 53 13.71 2.21 8.25
CA LEU A 53 12.25 2.17 8.29
C LEU A 53 11.62 3.52 7.90
N ALA A 54 12.25 4.63 8.28
CA ALA A 54 11.82 5.97 7.90
C ALA A 54 12.01 6.26 6.40
N ALA A 55 13.12 5.79 5.80
CA ALA A 55 13.35 5.93 4.36
C ALA A 55 12.33 5.10 3.56
N LEU A 56 12.04 3.88 3.99
CA LEU A 56 10.98 3.07 3.40
C LEU A 56 9.63 3.78 3.54
N ALA A 57 9.28 4.28 4.72
CA ALA A 57 8.03 5.01 4.96
C ALA A 57 7.90 6.24 4.04
N ALA A 58 8.98 7.00 3.83
CA ALA A 58 9.00 8.12 2.89
C ALA A 58 8.75 7.67 1.45
N SER A 59 9.32 6.53 1.03
CA SER A 59 9.10 5.96 -0.30
C SER A 59 7.66 5.46 -0.55
N LEU A 60 6.91 5.18 0.52
CA LEU A 60 5.50 4.77 0.45
C LEU A 60 4.52 5.95 0.39
N ARG A 61 4.94 7.17 0.74
CA ARG A 61 4.06 8.36 0.78
C ARG A 61 3.52 8.81 -0.59
N PRO A 62 4.33 8.89 -1.66
CA PRO A 62 3.86 9.38 -2.96
C PRO A 62 3.03 8.35 -3.73
N ASP A 63 2.80 7.17 -3.15
CA ASP A 63 2.12 6.06 -3.80
C ASP A 63 0.60 6.29 -3.96
N SER A 64 0.11 6.10 -5.18
CA SER A 64 -1.31 6.21 -5.54
C SER A 64 -2.18 5.10 -4.92
N LEU A 65 -1.58 3.99 -4.51
CA LEU A 65 -2.27 2.89 -3.82
C LEU A 65 -2.41 3.14 -2.31
N ARG A 66 -1.98 4.31 -1.83
CA ARG A 66 -2.19 4.80 -0.45
C ARG A 66 -1.67 3.84 0.62
N ILE A 67 -0.66 3.00 0.31
CA ILE A 67 -0.10 2.03 1.26
C ILE A 67 0.32 2.72 2.56
N TYR A 68 0.95 3.91 2.47
CA TYR A 68 1.35 4.65 3.65
C TYR A 68 0.19 4.99 4.59
N SER A 69 -0.90 5.54 4.04
CA SER A 69 -2.01 6.07 4.86
C SER A 69 -3.00 4.99 5.32
N VAL A 70 -3.25 3.96 4.49
CA VAL A 70 -4.26 2.93 4.77
C VAL A 70 -3.69 1.74 5.53
N LEU A 71 -2.41 1.44 5.34
CA LEU A 71 -1.76 0.24 5.89
C LEU A 71 -0.63 0.58 6.86
N TYR A 72 0.39 1.31 6.41
CA TYR A 72 1.58 1.57 7.22
C TYR A 72 1.29 2.40 8.47
N GLN A 73 0.74 3.61 8.30
CA GLN A 73 0.54 4.56 9.39
C GLN A 73 -0.40 4.04 10.49
N PRO A 74 -1.53 3.36 10.17
CA PRO A 74 -2.40 2.78 11.20
C PRO A 74 -1.75 1.66 12.01
N ILE A 75 -0.78 0.95 11.43
CA ILE A 75 -0.10 -0.21 12.04
C ILE A 75 1.17 0.22 12.78
N GLU A 76 2.13 0.85 12.07
CA GLU A 76 3.44 1.26 12.62
C GLU A 76 3.39 2.60 13.33
N GLY A 77 2.67 3.59 12.79
CA GLY A 77 2.80 4.99 13.21
C GLY A 77 2.51 5.23 14.70
N LYS A 78 1.59 4.45 15.29
CA LYS A 78 1.30 4.48 16.73
C LYS A 78 1.95 3.35 17.52
N GLY A 79 2.51 2.34 16.85
CA GLY A 79 3.17 1.19 17.48
C GLY A 79 2.32 0.39 18.48
N LYS A 80 0.99 0.55 18.48
CA LYS A 80 0.10 -0.05 19.50
C LYS A 80 0.19 -1.57 19.53
N ILE A 81 0.44 -2.18 18.37
CA ILE A 81 0.59 -3.63 18.22
C ILE A 81 1.79 -4.20 18.97
N TYR A 82 2.76 -3.37 19.36
CA TYR A 82 3.97 -3.79 20.06
C TYR A 82 3.86 -3.70 21.59
N LYS A 83 2.75 -3.16 22.11
CA LYS A 83 2.59 -2.91 23.54
C LYS A 83 2.66 -4.24 24.32
N GLY A 84 3.56 -4.31 25.29
CA GLY A 84 3.76 -5.49 26.14
C GLY A 84 4.64 -6.59 25.53
N LEU A 85 5.12 -6.43 24.29
CA LEU A 85 6.00 -7.40 23.63
C LEU A 85 7.48 -7.09 23.94
N LYS A 86 8.16 -8.03 24.58
CA LYS A 86 9.56 -7.86 25.02
C LYS A 86 10.56 -8.29 23.94
N ASP A 87 10.25 -9.35 23.21
CA ASP A 87 11.18 -9.95 22.25
C ASP A 87 10.96 -9.44 20.81
N ASN A 88 12.05 -9.26 20.06
CA ASN A 88 11.99 -8.82 18.67
C ASN A 88 11.15 -9.77 17.78
N PRO A 89 11.29 -11.11 17.85
CA PRO A 89 10.47 -12.02 17.06
C PRO A 89 8.97 -11.85 17.34
N ALA A 90 8.59 -11.64 18.60
CA ALA A 90 7.18 -11.42 18.97
C ALA A 90 6.64 -10.11 18.36
N ARG A 91 7.46 -9.05 18.35
CA ARG A 91 7.11 -7.78 17.70
C ARG A 91 6.94 -7.93 16.20
N VAL A 92 7.85 -8.65 15.53
CA VAL A 92 7.76 -8.90 14.08
C VAL A 92 6.54 -9.78 13.77
N ALA A 93 6.27 -10.82 14.56
CA ALA A 93 5.06 -11.64 14.42
C ALA A 93 3.77 -10.82 14.56
N ALA A 94 3.71 -9.90 15.53
CA ALA A 94 2.58 -9.00 15.71
C ALA A 94 2.39 -8.06 14.52
N LEU A 95 3.49 -7.56 13.93
CA LEU A 95 3.46 -6.78 12.71
C LEU A 95 2.88 -7.58 11.53
N VAL A 96 3.39 -8.79 11.29
CA VAL A 96 2.89 -9.67 10.22
C VAL A 96 1.40 -9.94 10.39
N LYS A 97 0.96 -10.31 11.61
CA LYS A 97 -0.45 -10.56 11.91
C LYS A 97 -1.33 -9.33 11.62
N ALA A 98 -0.88 -8.13 11.99
CA ALA A 98 -1.62 -6.89 11.75
C ALA A 98 -1.73 -6.58 10.26
N ILE A 99 -0.65 -6.75 9.50
CA ILE A 99 -0.62 -6.55 8.04
C ILE A 99 -1.57 -7.53 7.35
N ILE A 100 -1.44 -8.83 7.61
CA ILE A 100 -2.26 -9.86 6.96
C ILE A 100 -3.74 -9.68 7.33
N GLY A 101 -4.05 -9.37 8.59
CA GLY A 101 -5.41 -9.07 9.03
C GLY A 101 -6.01 -7.88 8.26
N LYS A 102 -5.24 -6.79 8.09
CA LYS A 102 -5.70 -5.62 7.34
C LYS A 102 -5.86 -5.94 5.85
N LEU A 103 -4.91 -6.63 5.22
CA LEU A 103 -5.00 -7.01 3.81
C LEU A 103 -6.17 -7.96 3.52
N LYS A 104 -6.44 -8.92 4.43
CA LYS A 104 -7.56 -9.87 4.35
C LYS A 104 -8.92 -9.18 4.52
N SER A 105 -8.98 -8.10 5.29
CA SER A 105 -10.19 -7.27 5.46
C SER A 105 -10.51 -6.39 4.25
N SER A 106 -9.62 -6.32 3.24
CA SER A 106 -9.89 -5.55 2.02
C SER A 106 -11.01 -6.19 1.19
N PRO A 107 -12.08 -5.43 0.84
CA PRO A 107 -13.18 -5.95 0.02
C PRO A 107 -12.70 -6.50 -1.33
N ALA A 108 -11.66 -5.90 -1.89
CA ALA A 108 -11.10 -6.29 -3.18
C ALA A 108 -10.48 -7.69 -3.17
N ARG A 109 -9.99 -8.16 -2.01
CA ARG A 109 -9.50 -9.53 -1.83
C ARG A 109 -10.63 -10.47 -1.40
N GLN A 110 -11.53 -10.02 -0.53
CA GLN A 110 -12.66 -10.85 -0.09
C GLN A 110 -13.53 -11.34 -1.24
N ARG A 111 -13.67 -10.54 -2.31
CA ARG A 111 -14.46 -10.89 -3.50
C ARG A 111 -13.70 -11.69 -4.56
N ASP A 112 -12.39 -11.89 -4.38
CA ASP A 112 -11.54 -12.58 -5.35
C ASP A 112 -10.74 -13.71 -4.66
N PRO A 113 -11.13 -14.99 -4.84
CA PRO A 113 -10.46 -16.11 -4.20
C PRO A 113 -9.01 -16.27 -4.66
N ALA A 114 -8.67 -15.90 -5.89
CA ALA A 114 -7.29 -15.97 -6.38
C ALA A 114 -6.40 -14.93 -5.67
N ARG A 115 -6.94 -13.75 -5.35
CA ARG A 115 -6.24 -12.74 -4.53
C ARG A 115 -6.03 -13.20 -3.09
N LEU A 116 -7.02 -13.88 -2.50
CA LEU A 116 -6.87 -14.47 -1.17
C LEU A 116 -5.81 -15.58 -1.15
N ALA A 117 -5.76 -16.44 -2.18
CA ALA A 117 -4.72 -17.46 -2.29
C ALA A 117 -3.32 -16.83 -2.36
N ARG A 118 -3.14 -15.75 -3.15
CA ARG A 118 -1.87 -15.01 -3.17
C ARG A 118 -1.52 -14.38 -1.82
N LEU A 119 -2.51 -13.88 -1.08
CA LEU A 119 -2.31 -13.36 0.27
C LEU A 119 -1.86 -14.47 1.24
N GLN A 120 -2.35 -15.70 1.11
CA GLN A 120 -1.89 -16.85 1.91
C GLN A 120 -0.42 -17.18 1.63
N VAL A 121 0.02 -17.05 0.36
CA VAL A 121 1.44 -17.21 0.02
C VAL A 121 2.30 -16.13 0.70
N LEU A 122 1.85 -14.88 0.71
CA LEU A 122 2.54 -13.81 1.45
C LEU A 122 2.58 -14.11 2.96
N ASP A 123 1.46 -14.52 3.55
CA ASP A 123 1.37 -14.86 4.98
C ASP A 123 2.38 -15.95 5.37
N LYS A 124 2.44 -17.02 4.57
CA LYS A 124 3.43 -18.08 4.74
C LYS A 124 4.86 -17.55 4.67
N ARG A 125 5.21 -16.77 3.63
CA ARG A 125 6.56 -16.20 3.46
C ARG A 125 6.97 -15.29 4.62
N LEU A 126 6.05 -14.45 5.11
CA LEU A 126 6.32 -13.55 6.24
C LEU A 126 6.45 -14.32 7.56
N THR A 127 5.62 -15.34 7.77
CA THR A 127 5.71 -16.21 8.94
C THR A 127 7.00 -17.04 8.94
N ASP A 128 7.39 -17.56 7.77
CA ASP A 128 8.67 -18.25 7.59
C ASP A 128 9.84 -17.30 7.90
N TYR A 129 9.79 -16.05 7.44
CA TYR A 129 10.79 -15.03 7.79
C TYR A 129 10.90 -14.81 9.30
N VAL A 130 9.77 -14.68 10.01
CA VAL A 130 9.78 -14.51 11.48
C VAL A 130 10.47 -15.69 12.17
N ARG A 131 10.29 -16.91 11.63
CA ARG A 131 10.87 -18.14 12.20
C ARG A 131 12.35 -18.29 11.88
N THR A 132 12.77 -17.98 10.67
CA THR A 132 14.11 -18.32 10.16
C THR A 132 15.06 -17.14 10.10
N GLY A 133 14.56 -15.91 10.06
CA GLY A 133 15.34 -14.70 9.80
C GLY A 133 15.81 -14.55 8.36
N LEU A 134 15.47 -15.48 7.44
CA LEU A 134 15.82 -15.36 6.02
C LEU A 134 14.86 -14.41 5.31
N PRO A 135 15.38 -13.32 4.70
CA PRO A 135 14.54 -12.26 4.13
C PRO A 135 13.49 -12.85 3.18
N PRO A 136 12.22 -12.40 3.28
CA PRO A 136 11.18 -12.83 2.38
C PRO A 136 11.56 -12.34 0.98
N GLY A 137 11.91 -13.28 0.08
CA GLY A 137 12.35 -12.97 -1.28
C GLY A 137 11.45 -11.98 -2.00
N ASN A 138 11.98 -11.30 -3.01
CA ASN A 138 11.46 -10.11 -3.69
C ASN A 138 10.14 -10.31 -4.46
N GLY A 139 9.46 -11.45 -4.32
CA GLY A 139 8.30 -11.83 -5.11
C GLY A 139 8.67 -12.92 -6.11
N ARG A 140 7.93 -13.02 -7.22
CA ARG A 140 8.23 -13.95 -8.33
C ARG A 140 9.59 -13.69 -9.00
N ASP A 141 10.24 -12.59 -8.66
CA ASP A 141 11.50 -12.15 -9.28
C ASP A 141 12.73 -12.94 -8.80
N ASP A 142 12.66 -13.63 -7.64
CA ASP A 142 13.74 -14.53 -7.15
C ASP A 142 13.45 -16.02 -7.37
N GLU A 143 12.27 -16.35 -7.92
CA GLU A 143 12.03 -17.69 -8.43
C GLU A 143 12.67 -17.74 -9.81
N ALA A 144 13.92 -18.19 -9.88
CA ALA A 144 14.59 -18.45 -11.15
C ALA A 144 13.61 -19.24 -12.05
N PRO A 145 13.34 -18.78 -13.29
CA PRO A 145 12.35 -19.42 -14.11
C PRO A 145 12.84 -20.81 -14.48
N THR A 146 12.27 -21.85 -13.88
CA THR A 146 12.10 -23.10 -14.59
C THR A 146 11.14 -22.78 -15.72
N ALA A 147 11.70 -22.56 -16.91
CA ALA A 147 10.94 -22.38 -18.12
C ALA A 147 9.99 -23.57 -18.27
N ASP A 148 8.68 -23.31 -18.21
CA ASP A 148 7.76 -23.78 -19.23
C ASP A 148 6.34 -23.19 -19.07
N THR A 149 5.76 -22.92 -20.23
CA THR A 149 4.34 -22.69 -20.51
C THR A 149 3.74 -21.31 -20.21
N SER A 150 3.68 -20.55 -21.30
CA SER A 150 2.72 -19.53 -21.70
C SER A 150 1.35 -19.57 -20.99
N ALA A 151 0.97 -18.47 -20.34
CA ALA A 151 -0.42 -18.00 -20.30
C ALA A 151 -0.44 -16.49 -20.11
N SER A 152 -0.85 -15.79 -21.17
CA SER A 152 -1.15 -14.36 -21.18
C SER A 152 -2.33 -14.09 -20.23
N ALA A 153 -2.10 -13.30 -19.18
CA ALA A 153 -3.17 -12.79 -18.34
C ALA A 153 -3.39 -11.31 -18.68
N ALA A 154 -4.54 -11.03 -19.29
CA ALA A 154 -5.00 -9.69 -19.58
C ALA A 154 -5.06 -8.86 -18.28
N SER A 155 -4.27 -7.79 -18.23
CA SER A 155 -4.32 -6.79 -17.17
C SER A 155 -5.66 -6.07 -17.21
N GLY A 156 -6.56 -6.43 -16.30
CA GLY A 156 -7.76 -5.65 -16.00
C GLY A 156 -7.39 -4.28 -15.41
N PRO A 157 -8.28 -3.28 -15.53
CA PRO A 157 -8.02 -1.93 -15.04
C PRO A 157 -7.76 -1.94 -13.53
N ALA A 158 -6.62 -1.39 -13.15
CA ALA A 158 -6.18 -1.25 -11.78
C ALA A 158 -7.02 -0.20 -11.04
N GLU A 159 -7.84 -0.68 -10.12
CA GLU A 159 -8.63 0.16 -9.23
C GLU A 159 -7.79 0.59 -8.03
N ALA A 160 -7.73 1.91 -7.85
CA ALA A 160 -7.15 2.54 -6.67
C ALA A 160 -7.81 1.99 -5.41
N ALA A 161 -7.05 1.96 -4.30
CA ALA A 161 -7.59 1.63 -2.99
C ALA A 161 -8.61 2.72 -2.58
N GLU A 162 -9.85 2.51 -2.99
CA GLU A 162 -10.94 3.46 -2.79
C GLU A 162 -11.92 2.95 -1.74
N ASN A 163 -12.28 3.90 -0.89
CA ASN A 163 -13.38 3.84 0.03
C ASN A 163 -14.69 3.53 -0.72
N GLY A 164 -15.54 2.72 -0.10
CA GLY A 164 -16.93 2.60 -0.54
C GLY A 164 -17.75 3.83 -0.14
N VAL A 165 -18.49 4.37 -1.10
CA VAL A 165 -19.88 4.83 -0.93
C VAL A 165 -20.65 4.38 -2.17
N SER A 166 -21.77 3.71 -1.92
CA SER A 166 -22.63 3.02 -2.89
C SER A 166 -23.26 3.93 -3.94
N GLY A 167 -23.52 3.37 -5.12
CA GLY A 167 -24.44 3.92 -6.12
C GLY A 167 -24.70 2.92 -7.24
N ALA A 168 -25.86 2.28 -7.22
CA ALA A 168 -26.27 1.19 -8.09
C ALA A 168 -26.36 1.55 -9.58
N ALA A 169 -26.06 0.58 -10.45
CA ALA A 169 -26.49 0.55 -11.85
C ALA A 169 -27.87 -0.15 -11.96
N PRO A 170 -28.62 0.01 -13.07
CA PRO A 170 -28.33 -0.81 -14.24
C PRO A 170 -28.50 -0.10 -15.60
N ALA A 171 -27.99 -0.78 -16.63
CA ALA A 171 -27.91 -0.37 -18.04
C ALA A 171 -29.19 -0.62 -18.86
N ARG A 172 -29.37 0.09 -19.99
CA ARG A 172 -29.24 -0.44 -21.39
C ARG A 172 -29.73 0.53 -22.49
N LEU A 173 -28.87 0.66 -23.51
CA LEU A 173 -29.06 0.73 -24.98
C LEU A 173 -30.17 1.58 -25.64
N GLY A 174 -29.77 2.42 -26.61
CA GLY A 174 -30.61 2.82 -27.75
C GLY A 174 -30.22 4.12 -28.46
N THR A 175 -29.53 3.98 -29.60
CA THR A 175 -29.71 4.70 -30.90
C THR A 175 -29.74 6.25 -30.94
N ALA A 176 -28.77 6.84 -31.67
CA ALA A 176 -28.75 8.24 -32.10
C ALA A 176 -29.94 8.59 -33.04
N PRO A 177 -30.36 9.87 -33.11
CA PRO A 177 -29.93 10.69 -34.26
C PRO A 177 -29.74 12.19 -33.99
N ALA A 178 -28.93 12.80 -34.87
CA ALA A 178 -28.96 14.18 -35.40
C ALA A 178 -28.98 15.41 -34.46
N GLU A 179 -27.90 16.20 -34.56
CA GLU A 179 -27.83 17.61 -34.16
C GLU A 179 -28.86 18.48 -34.90
N PRO A 180 -29.22 19.63 -34.32
CA PRO A 180 -29.01 20.87 -35.07
C PRO A 180 -28.25 21.94 -34.28
N LEU A 181 -27.18 22.43 -34.92
CA LEU A 181 -26.50 23.70 -34.70
C LEU A 181 -27.50 24.87 -34.73
N LEU A 182 -27.92 25.40 -33.57
CA LEU A 182 -28.29 26.83 -33.40
C LEU A 182 -28.65 27.14 -31.93
N ASN A 183 -27.66 27.25 -31.05
CA ASN A 183 -27.76 28.11 -29.85
C ASN A 183 -26.41 28.34 -29.18
N ARG A 184 -25.45 28.77 -30.00
CA ARG A 184 -24.24 29.41 -29.52
C ARG A 184 -24.30 30.84 -30.04
N ILE A 185 -23.99 31.79 -29.15
CA ILE A 185 -23.90 33.25 -29.33
C ILE A 185 -25.19 33.98 -28.85
N PHE A 186 -24.97 34.90 -27.90
CA PHE A 186 -25.94 35.75 -27.17
C PHE A 186 -26.72 34.98 -26.08
N ALA A 187 -26.79 35.34 -24.79
CA ALA A 187 -26.61 36.61 -24.09
C ALA A 187 -26.65 36.28 -22.56
N PRO A 188 -26.36 37.21 -21.64
CA PRO A 188 -25.01 37.41 -21.11
C PRO A 188 -24.99 37.74 -19.60
N LEU A 189 -23.80 37.94 -19.03
CA LEU A 189 -23.51 39.02 -18.05
C LEU A 189 -24.40 39.19 -16.79
N ALA A 190 -24.92 38.12 -16.16
CA ALA A 190 -25.62 38.27 -14.87
C ALA A 190 -24.78 37.90 -13.63
N LEU A 191 -23.69 37.15 -13.78
CA LEU A 191 -23.03 36.53 -12.62
C LEU A 191 -21.78 37.27 -12.11
N ILE A 192 -21.17 38.13 -12.92
CA ILE A 192 -19.88 38.76 -12.58
C ILE A 192 -20.05 40.05 -11.72
N LEU A 193 -21.20 40.73 -11.79
CA LEU A 193 -21.49 41.92 -10.95
C LEU A 193 -21.81 41.59 -9.48
N SER A 194 -22.08 40.32 -9.14
CA SER A 194 -22.34 39.89 -7.76
C SER A 194 -21.06 39.87 -6.90
N ILE A 195 -19.88 39.72 -7.51
CA ILE A 195 -18.63 39.49 -6.76
C ILE A 195 -17.93 40.81 -6.39
N LEU A 196 -18.19 41.93 -7.07
CA LEU A 196 -17.57 43.23 -6.77
C LEU A 196 -18.18 43.98 -5.57
N SER A 197 -19.37 43.59 -5.08
CA SER A 197 -20.02 44.28 -3.95
C SER A 197 -19.54 43.81 -2.57
N LEU A 198 -18.78 42.72 -2.47
CA LEU A 198 -18.39 42.13 -1.17
C LEU A 198 -17.01 42.57 -0.64
N VAL A 199 -16.27 43.41 -1.37
CA VAL A 199 -14.89 43.82 -0.98
C VAL A 199 -14.77 45.31 -0.63
N LEU A 200 -15.84 46.10 -0.75
CA LEU A 200 -15.88 47.52 -0.30
C LEU A 200 -16.55 47.70 1.07
N PHE A 201 -16.84 46.61 1.79
CA PHE A 201 -17.32 46.63 3.18
C PHE A 201 -16.37 45.88 4.13
N ALA A 202 -15.06 46.08 3.91
CA ALA A 202 -13.98 45.79 4.85
C ALA A 202 -12.88 46.85 4.69
#